data_AF-X5DAZ8-F1
#
_entry.id   AF-X5DAZ8-F1
#
_cell.length_a   1.000
_cell.length_b   1.000
_cell.length_c   1.000
_cell.angle_alpha   90.00
_cell.angle_beta   90.00
_cell.angle_gamma   90.00
#
_symmetry.space_group_name_H-M   'P 1'
#
loop_
_entity.id
_entity.type
_entity.pdbx_description
1 polymer ?
#
loop_
_entity_poly.entity_id
_entity_poly.type
_entity_poly.pdbx_seq_one_letter_code
_entity_poly.pdbx_strand_id
1 'polypeptide(L)'
;YLDIEGKDLTTRYANDVIASCAFGLKVDSFAEENNEFFRMGKVVTNFGLSAFLKFFMFLYLPVLTKMLNIKFFSDTTTNFYKNLFMNAMNDRKTNNIVRPDMIHLLMQAKKGKLVHEEKPSKEADAGFATVDESNIGTKTVNKYWSNIDLIAQAVFFFLAGFETV
;
A
#
# COMPACT_ATOMS: atom_id res chain seq x y z
N TYR A 1 -1.04 23.85 28.99
CA TYR A 1 -1.04 22.37 28.92
C TYR A 1 -1.49 22.02 27.52
N LEU A 2 -0.72 21.24 26.76
CA LEU A 2 -1.11 20.76 25.44
C LEU A 2 -1.68 19.36 25.64
N ASP A 3 -3.00 19.22 25.56
CA ASP A 3 -3.63 17.90 25.49
C ASP A 3 -3.38 17.34 24.10
N ILE A 4 -2.53 16.32 24.01
CA ILE A 4 -2.21 15.62 22.76
C ILE A 4 -2.97 14.31 22.76
N GLU A 5 -3.85 14.13 21.78
CA GLU A 5 -4.56 12.87 21.58
C GLU A 5 -3.62 11.86 20.92
N GLY A 6 -3.09 10.92 21.71
CA GLY A 6 -2.08 9.97 21.25
C GLY A 6 -2.51 9.13 20.04
N LYS A 7 -3.80 8.82 19.91
CA LYS A 7 -4.32 8.10 18.75
C LYS A 7 -4.19 8.91 17.46
N ASP A 8 -4.58 10.19 17.47
CA ASP A 8 -4.47 11.04 16.28
C ASP A 8 -3.00 11.27 15.89
N LEU A 9 -2.12 11.45 16.88
CA LEU A 9 -0.67 11.57 16.68
C LEU A 9 -0.10 10.34 15.94
N THR A 10 -0.38 9.14 16.46
CA THR A 10 0.13 7.90 15.90
C THR A 10 -0.47 7.61 14.52
N THR A 11 -1.76 7.86 14.32
CA THR A 11 -2.41 7.67 13.01
C THR A 11 -1.84 8.61 11.93
N ARG A 12 -1.55 9.88 12.28
CA ARG A 12 -0.89 10.82 11.34
C ARG A 12 0.52 10.39 10.99
N TYR A 13 1.28 9.96 11.99
CA TYR A 13 2.63 9.44 11.76
C TYR A 13 2.62 8.20 10.87
N ALA A 14 1.77 7.22 11.16
CA ALA A 14 1.61 6.01 10.36
C ALA A 14 1.22 6.35 8.91
N ASN A 15 0.27 7.29 8.72
CA ASN A 15 -0.12 7.77 7.41
C ASN A 15 1.07 8.30 6.60
N ASP A 16 1.90 9.16 7.17
CA ASP A 16 3.02 9.80 6.47
C ASP A 16 4.11 8.77 6.12
N VAL A 17 4.40 7.85 7.05
CA VAL A 17 5.33 6.74 6.82
C VAL A 17 4.85 5.87 5.67
N ILE A 18 3.57 5.47 5.66
CA ILE A 18 3.04 4.62 4.59
C ILE A 18 2.93 5.40 3.27
N ALA A 19 2.54 6.68 3.29
CA ALA A 19 2.51 7.53 2.10
C ALA A 19 3.89 7.57 1.42
N SER A 20 4.95 7.71 2.21
CA SER A 20 6.33 7.70 1.74
C SER A 20 6.77 6.32 1.27
N CYS A 21 6.55 5.25 2.04
CA CYS A 21 7.07 3.92 1.74
C CYS A 21 6.26 3.19 0.65
N ALA A 22 4.94 3.31 0.66
CA ALA A 22 4.06 2.62 -0.28
C ALA A 22 3.87 3.40 -1.58
N PHE A 23 3.67 4.72 -1.49
CA PHE A 23 3.32 5.55 -2.66
C PHE A 23 4.44 6.48 -3.12
N GLY A 24 5.48 6.67 -2.30
CA GLY A 24 6.56 7.63 -2.58
C GLY A 24 6.11 9.08 -2.59
N LEU A 25 5.09 9.37 -1.80
CA LEU A 25 4.56 10.70 -1.61
C LEU A 25 5.20 11.32 -0.38
N LYS A 26 5.57 12.59 -0.49
CA LYS A 26 5.91 13.40 0.67
C LYS A 26 4.62 14.01 1.19
N VAL A 27 4.13 13.50 2.31
CA VAL A 27 2.96 14.01 3.02
C VAL A 27 3.41 14.44 4.40
N ASP A 28 2.90 15.58 4.87
CA ASP A 28 3.08 16.07 6.23
C ASP A 28 1.70 16.25 6.85
N SER A 29 1.21 15.21 7.51
CA SER A 29 -0.12 15.20 8.13
C SER A 29 -0.18 15.97 9.44
N PHE A 30 0.96 16.42 9.97
CA PHE A 30 1.01 17.26 11.16
C PHE A 30 0.88 18.74 10.81
N ALA A 31 1.60 19.19 9.79
CA ALA A 31 1.49 20.56 9.30
C ALA A 31 0.20 20.78 8.51
N GLU A 32 -0.19 19.81 7.67
CA GLU A 32 -1.36 19.89 6.80
C GLU A 32 -2.49 19.01 7.34
N GLU A 33 -3.25 19.53 8.30
CA GLU A 33 -4.31 18.77 8.98
C GLU A 33 -5.41 18.25 8.03
N ASN A 34 -5.63 18.95 6.91
CA ASN A 34 -6.66 18.66 5.91
C ASN A 34 -6.11 18.02 4.63
N ASN A 35 -4.94 17.38 4.69
CA ASN A 35 -4.39 16.75 3.50
C ASN A 35 -5.33 15.65 2.95
N GLU A 36 -5.42 15.59 1.63
CA GLU A 36 -6.39 14.72 0.96
C GLU A 36 -6.09 13.24 1.20
N PHE A 37 -4.81 12.87 1.27
CA PHE A 37 -4.37 11.50 1.46
C PHE A 37 -4.80 10.94 2.82
N PHE A 38 -4.61 11.71 3.89
CA PHE A 38 -5.01 11.38 5.25
C PHE A 38 -6.53 11.34 5.39
N ARG A 39 -7.25 12.28 4.77
CA ARG A 39 -8.73 12.25 4.74
C ARG A 39 -9.23 10.98 4.04
N MET A 40 -8.66 10.63 2.90
CA MET A 40 -9.00 9.39 2.18
C MET A 40 -8.59 8.16 2.99
N GLY A 41 -7.46 8.23 3.70
CA GLY A 41 -6.98 7.23 4.65
C GLY A 41 -8.02 6.93 5.73
N LYS A 42 -8.48 7.96 6.45
CA LYS A 42 -9.54 7.82 7.47
C LYS A 42 -10.84 7.23 6.90
N VAL A 43 -11.22 7.58 5.67
CA VAL A 43 -12.43 7.04 5.04
C VAL A 43 -12.30 5.55 4.78
N VAL A 44 -11.14 5.08 4.34
CA VAL A 44 -10.95 3.66 4.03
C VAL A 44 -10.66 2.78 5.23
N THR A 45 -10.12 3.37 6.31
CA THR A 45 -9.85 2.68 7.57
C THR A 45 -10.96 2.83 8.61
N ASN A 46 -12.05 3.51 8.27
CA ASN A 46 -13.24 3.55 9.12
C ASN A 46 -13.99 2.22 9.07
N PHE A 47 -13.47 1.22 9.78
CA PHE A 47 -14.05 -0.11 9.90
C PHE A 47 -15.16 -0.15 10.96
N GLY A 48 -16.25 0.57 10.69
CA GLY A 48 -17.48 0.46 11.49
C GLY A 48 -18.26 -0.84 11.20
N LEU A 49 -19.36 -1.05 11.92
CA LEU A 49 -20.28 -2.18 11.72
C LEU A 49 -20.74 -2.34 10.26
N SER A 50 -20.90 -1.22 9.53
CA SER A 50 -21.27 -1.25 8.11
C SER A 50 -20.17 -1.87 7.23
N ALA A 51 -18.90 -1.55 7.48
CA ALA A 51 -17.78 -2.12 6.74
C ALA A 51 -17.63 -3.62 7.04
N PHE A 52 -17.80 -4.01 8.30
CA PHE A 52 -17.84 -5.41 8.71
C PHE A 52 -18.97 -6.17 8.02
N LEU A 53 -20.20 -5.64 8.03
CA LEU A 53 -21.33 -6.29 7.36
C LEU A 53 -21.11 -6.42 5.85
N LYS A 54 -20.56 -5.40 5.20
CA LYS A 54 -20.16 -5.48 3.78
C LYS A 54 -19.12 -6.57 3.58
N PHE A 55 -18.10 -6.65 4.42
CA PHE A 55 -17.07 -7.70 4.34
C PHE A 55 -17.68 -9.11 4.42
N PHE A 56 -18.56 -9.36 5.39
CA PHE A 56 -19.28 -10.63 5.50
C PHE A 56 -20.14 -10.93 4.27
N MET A 57 -20.85 -9.92 3.75
CA MET A 57 -21.67 -10.08 2.55
C MET A 57 -20.82 -10.44 1.33
N PHE A 58 -19.63 -9.85 1.18
CA PHE A 58 -18.69 -10.21 0.12
C PHE A 58 -18.12 -11.62 0.29
N LEU A 59 -17.85 -12.05 1.52
CA LEU A 59 -17.28 -13.36 1.82
C LEU A 59 -18.27 -14.51 1.62
N TYR A 60 -19.51 -14.34 2.11
CA TYR A 60 -20.52 -15.41 2.13
C TYR A 60 -21.55 -15.33 1.01
N LEU A 61 -21.81 -14.13 0.45
CA LEU A 61 -22.86 -13.89 -0.54
C LEU A 61 -22.33 -13.16 -1.80
N PRO A 62 -21.31 -13.70 -2.49
CA PRO A 62 -20.70 -13.04 -3.66
C PRO A 62 -21.67 -12.87 -4.84
N VAL A 63 -22.65 -13.75 -4.98
CA VAL A 63 -23.69 -13.64 -6.03
C VAL A 63 -24.59 -12.45 -5.77
N LEU A 64 -24.98 -12.23 -4.51
CA LEU A 64 -25.87 -11.13 -4.12
C LEU A 64 -25.18 -9.78 -4.24
N THR A 65 -23.92 -9.67 -3.81
CA THR A 65 -23.14 -8.44 -3.94
C THR A 65 -22.94 -8.06 -5.40
N LYS A 66 -22.68 -9.04 -6.27
CA LYS A 66 -22.57 -8.83 -7.72
C LYS A 66 -23.90 -8.41 -8.35
N MET A 67 -25.01 -9.02 -7.94
CA MET A 67 -26.34 -8.70 -8.46
C MET A 67 -26.81 -7.30 -8.04
N LEU A 68 -26.55 -6.91 -6.79
CA LEU A 68 -26.91 -5.61 -6.24
C LEU A 68 -25.84 -4.52 -6.52
N ASN A 69 -24.77 -4.86 -7.23
CA ASN A 69 -23.63 -3.99 -7.53
C ASN A 69 -23.10 -3.25 -6.28
N ILE A 70 -23.05 -3.96 -5.15
CA ILE A 70 -22.55 -3.42 -3.89
C ILE A 70 -21.04 -3.28 -4.00
N LYS A 71 -20.53 -2.06 -3.79
CA LYS A 71 -19.09 -1.78 -3.81
C LYS A 71 -18.56 -1.70 -2.39
N PHE A 72 -17.38 -2.29 -2.16
CA PHE A 72 -16.72 -2.25 -0.85
C PHE A 72 -16.23 -0.83 -0.53
N PHE A 73 -15.48 -0.22 -1.45
CA PHE A 73 -15.08 1.17 -1.41
C PHE A 73 -15.95 2.04 -2.32
N SER A 74 -16.06 3.33 -1.99
CA SER A 74 -16.75 4.30 -2.86
C SER A 74 -15.98 4.50 -4.16
N ASP A 75 -16.67 4.94 -5.22
CA ASP A 75 -16.01 5.27 -6.49
C ASP A 75 -15.02 6.42 -6.33
N THR A 76 -15.33 7.40 -5.49
CA THR A 76 -14.44 8.52 -5.17
C THR A 76 -13.11 8.04 -4.61
N THR A 77 -13.17 7.16 -3.60
CA THR A 77 -11.99 6.55 -2.98
C THR A 77 -11.20 5.71 -3.99
N THR A 78 -11.89 4.87 -4.75
CA THR A 78 -11.27 3.97 -5.73
C THR A 78 -10.55 4.77 -6.81
N ASN A 79 -11.17 5.83 -7.32
CA ASN A 79 -10.59 6.70 -8.33
C ASN A 79 -9.41 7.51 -7.78
N PHE A 80 -9.47 7.98 -6.53
CA PHE A 80 -8.36 8.67 -5.89
C PHE A 80 -7.09 7.80 -5.87
N TYR A 81 -7.14 6.62 -5.25
CA TYR A 81 -5.95 5.75 -5.15
C TYR A 81 -5.50 5.22 -6.52
N LYS A 82 -6.44 4.96 -7.44
CA LYS A 82 -6.11 4.58 -8.81
C LYS A 82 -5.33 5.68 -9.52
N ASN A 83 -5.82 6.91 -9.49
CA ASN A 83 -5.15 8.04 -10.13
C ASN A 83 -3.80 8.31 -9.49
N LEU A 84 -3.72 8.28 -8.16
CA LEU A 84 -2.49 8.47 -7.40
C LEU A 84 -1.40 7.47 -7.81
N PHE A 85 -1.75 6.18 -7.82
CA PHE A 85 -0.81 5.12 -8.17
C PHE A 85 -0.43 5.15 -9.65
N MET A 86 -1.39 5.41 -10.54
CA MET A 86 -1.15 5.49 -11.99
C MET A 86 -0.25 6.67 -12.35
N ASN A 87 -0.49 7.85 -11.76
CA ASN A 87 0.34 9.03 -11.95
C ASN A 87 1.76 8.76 -11.44
N ALA A 88 1.88 8.22 -10.22
CA ALA A 88 3.17 7.92 -9.63
C ALA A 88 3.96 6.85 -10.43
N MET A 89 3.31 5.86 -11.03
CA MET A 89 3.97 4.93 -11.96
C MET A 89 4.40 5.61 -13.27
N ASN A 90 3.56 6.47 -13.82
CA ASN A 90 3.82 7.17 -15.08
C ASN A 90 4.98 8.16 -14.94
N ASP A 91 5.02 8.91 -13.85
CA ASP A 91 6.07 9.88 -13.54
C ASP A 91 7.43 9.19 -13.38
N ARG A 92 7.46 8.02 -12.73
CA ARG A 92 8.67 7.21 -12.63
C ARG A 92 9.12 6.67 -13.99
N LYS A 93 8.17 6.22 -14.82
CA LYS A 93 8.48 5.67 -16.16
C LYS A 93 9.00 6.74 -17.11
N THR A 94 8.43 7.94 -17.08
CA THR A 94 8.79 9.05 -17.96
C THR A 94 10.12 9.69 -17.56
N ASN A 95 10.34 9.88 -16.26
CA ASN A 95 11.54 10.53 -15.74
C ASN A 95 12.67 9.54 -15.38
N ASN A 96 12.49 8.25 -15.63
CA ASN A 96 13.43 7.17 -15.26
C ASN A 96 13.85 7.19 -13.78
N ILE A 97 12.91 7.53 -12.88
CA ILE A 97 13.17 7.60 -11.44
C ILE A 97 13.18 6.18 -10.86
N VAL A 98 14.28 5.81 -10.23
CA VAL A 98 14.40 4.58 -9.44
C VAL A 98 14.33 4.96 -7.97
N ARG A 99 13.26 4.55 -7.30
CA ARG A 99 13.06 4.71 -5.86
C ARG A 99 12.67 3.34 -5.29
N PRO A 100 13.40 2.77 -4.34
CA PRO A 100 13.14 1.42 -3.82
C PRO A 100 11.94 1.42 -2.87
N ASP A 101 10.75 1.61 -3.44
CA ASP A 101 9.46 1.65 -2.73
C ASP A 101 8.48 0.60 -3.26
N MET A 102 7.31 0.49 -2.63
CA MET A 102 6.33 -0.53 -3.02
C MET A 102 5.87 -0.40 -4.47
N ILE A 103 5.69 0.82 -4.98
CA ILE A 103 5.36 1.03 -6.40
C ILE A 103 6.44 0.45 -7.30
N HIS A 104 7.71 0.70 -6.99
CA HIS A 104 8.81 0.19 -7.77
C HIS A 104 8.87 -1.35 -7.76
N LEU A 105 8.67 -1.97 -6.60
CA LEU A 105 8.57 -3.43 -6.48
C LEU A 105 7.40 -3.98 -7.31
N LEU A 106 6.24 -3.32 -7.29
CA LEU A 106 5.06 -3.71 -8.08
C LEU A 106 5.27 -3.51 -9.58
N MET A 107 6.00 -2.47 -10.01
CA MET A 107 6.40 -2.27 -11.40
C MET A 107 7.37 -3.35 -11.88
N GLN A 108 8.30 -3.79 -11.03
CA GLN A 108 9.19 -4.92 -11.28
C GLN A 108 8.42 -6.24 -11.37
N ALA A 109 7.50 -6.48 -10.43
CA ALA A 109 6.59 -7.63 -10.42
C ALA A 109 5.78 -7.73 -11.72
N LYS A 110 5.25 -6.60 -12.18
CA LYS A 110 4.50 -6.52 -13.45
C LYS A 110 5.33 -6.95 -14.66
N LYS A 111 6.62 -6.63 -14.67
CA LYS A 111 7.55 -6.97 -15.75
C LYS A 111 8.04 -8.43 -15.69
N GLY A 112 7.62 -9.20 -14.68
CA GLY A 112 8.17 -10.54 -14.42
C GLY A 112 9.63 -10.52 -14.01
N LYS A 113 10.14 -9.35 -13.59
CA LYS A 113 11.53 -9.11 -13.20
C LYS A 113 11.58 -8.66 -11.75
N LEU A 114 11.04 -9.46 -10.83
CA LEU A 114 11.40 -9.30 -9.42
C LEU A 114 12.86 -9.69 -9.31
N VAL A 115 13.75 -8.71 -9.49
CA VAL A 115 15.18 -8.91 -9.35
C VAL A 115 15.43 -8.95 -7.85
N HIS A 116 15.92 -10.09 -7.34
CA HIS A 116 16.58 -10.07 -6.05
C HIS A 116 17.86 -9.29 -6.25
N GLU A 117 18.03 -8.19 -5.52
CA GLU A 117 19.33 -7.55 -5.42
C GLU A 117 20.25 -8.58 -4.75
N GLU A 118 21.05 -9.29 -5.55
CA GLU A 118 22.15 -10.07 -5.03
C GLU A 118 23.11 -9.08 -4.35
N LYS A 119 23.07 -9.00 -3.02
CA LYS A 119 24.17 -8.40 -2.27
C LYS A 119 25.44 -9.09 -2.76
N PRO A 120 26.50 -8.37 -3.17
CA PRO A 120 27.76 -9.00 -3.47
C PRO A 120 28.21 -9.76 -2.23
N SER A 121 28.20 -11.08 -2.35
CA SER A 121 28.75 -11.98 -1.34
C SER A 121 30.25 -11.73 -1.29
N LYS A 122 30.68 -10.85 -0.38
CA LYS A 122 31.99 -10.81 0.30
C LYS A 122 32.28 -9.39 0.81
N GLU A 123 31.63 -8.99 1.91
CA GLU A 123 32.30 -8.14 2.89
C GLU A 123 32.14 -8.84 4.24
N ALA A 124 33.28 -9.27 4.78
CA ALA A 124 33.38 -9.88 6.08
C ALA A 124 33.09 -8.83 7.16
N ASP A 125 32.51 -9.29 8.28
CA ASP A 125 32.22 -8.56 9.51
C ASP A 125 30.99 -7.64 9.55
N ALA A 126 29.85 -8.25 9.86
CA ALA A 126 28.87 -7.64 10.77
C ALA A 126 28.31 -8.72 11.71
N GLY A 127 28.90 -8.83 12.91
CA GLY A 127 28.57 -9.80 13.95
C GLY A 127 27.24 -9.55 14.68
N PHE A 128 26.16 -9.31 13.95
CA PHE A 128 24.81 -9.29 14.51
C PHE A 128 23.86 -10.00 13.54
N ALA A 129 23.43 -11.20 13.93
CA ALA A 129 22.30 -11.97 13.38
C ALA A 129 21.94 -11.63 11.93
N THR A 130 22.83 -11.91 10.98
CA THR A 130 22.45 -11.98 9.57
C THR A 130 21.60 -13.23 9.42
N VAL A 131 20.28 -13.08 9.54
CA VAL A 131 19.35 -14.13 9.14
C VAL A 131 19.62 -14.37 7.67
N ASP A 132 20.24 -15.50 7.35
CA ASP A 132 20.38 -15.96 5.96
C ASP A 132 18.96 -15.96 5.37
N GLU A 133 18.72 -15.07 4.41
CA GLU A 133 17.44 -15.05 3.71
C GLU A 133 17.23 -16.44 3.09
N SER A 134 16.14 -17.06 3.51
CA SER A 134 15.80 -18.41 3.09
C SER A 134 15.71 -18.45 1.56
N ASN A 135 16.39 -19.42 0.93
CA ASN A 135 16.26 -19.75 -0.50
C ASN A 135 14.86 -20.33 -0.82
N ILE A 136 13.78 -19.67 -0.40
CA ILE A 136 12.41 -20.09 -0.69
C ILE A 136 12.19 -19.93 -2.19
N GLY A 137 12.48 -21.01 -2.90
CA GLY A 137 11.90 -21.39 -4.18
C GLY A 137 11.87 -20.29 -5.22
N THR A 138 12.92 -20.22 -6.03
CA THR A 138 13.03 -19.55 -7.33
C THR A 138 12.03 -20.09 -8.36
N LYS A 139 10.73 -20.08 -8.05
CA LYS A 139 9.69 -20.24 -9.05
C LYS A 139 9.40 -18.86 -9.60
N THR A 140 9.86 -18.62 -10.82
CA THR A 140 9.40 -17.47 -11.62
C THR A 140 7.90 -17.60 -11.80
N VAL A 141 7.13 -16.95 -10.92
CA VAL A 141 5.68 -16.90 -11.05
C VAL A 141 5.39 -15.98 -12.22
N ASN A 142 5.11 -16.56 -13.41
CA ASN A 142 4.61 -15.85 -14.58
C ASN A 142 3.15 -15.42 -14.35
N LYS A 143 2.89 -14.63 -13.30
CA LYS A 143 1.60 -14.01 -13.06
C LYS A 143 1.58 -12.67 -13.78
N TYR A 144 0.70 -12.54 -14.77
CA TYR A 144 0.45 -11.27 -15.41
C TYR A 144 -0.33 -10.38 -14.44
N TRP A 145 0.30 -9.31 -13.95
CA TRP A 145 -0.34 -8.36 -13.06
C TRP A 145 -0.98 -7.21 -13.85
N SER A 146 -2.29 -7.04 -13.75
CA SER A 146 -2.97 -5.86 -14.28
C SER A 146 -2.65 -4.63 -13.41
N ASN A 147 -2.84 -3.42 -13.93
CA ASN A 147 -2.62 -2.21 -13.12
C ASN A 147 -3.56 -2.16 -11.91
N ILE A 148 -4.79 -2.67 -12.08
CA ILE A 148 -5.78 -2.73 -10.99
C ILE A 148 -5.30 -3.70 -9.90
N ASP A 149 -4.70 -4.84 -10.27
CA ASP A 149 -4.17 -5.78 -9.27
C ASP A 149 -3.04 -5.15 -8.46
N LEU A 150 -2.13 -4.39 -9.10
CA LEU A 150 -1.04 -3.71 -8.40
C LEU A 150 -1.57 -2.63 -7.45
N ILE A 151 -2.53 -1.83 -7.90
CA ILE A 151 -3.20 -0.83 -7.07
C ILE A 151 -3.87 -1.49 -5.88
N ALA A 152 -4.58 -2.60 -6.11
CA ALA A 152 -5.24 -3.34 -5.05
C ALA A 152 -4.25 -3.86 -4.00
N GLN A 153 -3.10 -4.39 -4.43
CA GLN A 153 -2.04 -4.81 -3.50
C GLN A 153 -1.48 -3.64 -2.68
N ALA A 154 -1.21 -2.50 -3.33
CA ALA A 154 -0.72 -1.30 -2.64
C ALA A 154 -1.71 -0.75 -1.61
N VAL A 155 -3.00 -0.67 -1.98
CA VAL A 155 -4.07 -0.25 -1.08
C VAL A 155 -4.25 -1.26 0.06
N PHE A 156 -4.17 -2.56 -0.20
CA PHE A 156 -4.29 -3.58 0.84
C PHE A 156 -3.17 -3.44 1.89
N PHE A 157 -1.92 -3.24 1.45
CA PHE A 157 -0.80 -2.99 2.35
C PHE A 157 -0.99 -1.69 3.15
N PHE A 158 -1.49 -0.64 2.50
CA PHE A 158 -1.83 0.62 3.16
C PHE A 158 -2.88 0.43 4.27
N LEU A 159 -3.97 -0.29 3.99
CA LEU A 159 -5.03 -0.55 4.96
C LEU A 159 -4.52 -1.35 6.16
N ALA A 160 -3.76 -2.41 5.88
CA ALA A 160 -3.20 -3.26 6.92
C ALA A 160 -2.26 -2.48 7.84
N GLY A 161 -1.43 -1.57 7.28
CA GLY A 161 -0.50 -0.76 8.07
C GLY A 161 -1.13 0.42 8.78
N PHE A 162 -2.22 1.00 8.25
CA PHE A 162 -2.80 2.23 8.79
C PHE A 162 -3.64 1.98 10.05
N GLU A 163 -4.35 0.84 10.15
CA GLU A 163 -5.17 0.53 11.33
C GLU A 163 -4.36 -0.13 12.46
N THR A 164 -3.27 -0.83 12.14
CA THR A 164 -2.51 -1.62 13.12
C THR A 164 -1.56 -0.81 14.00
N VAL A 165 -1.29 0.45 13.65
CA VAL A 165 -0.34 1.36 14.31
C VAL A 165 -1.08 2.37 15.18
#